data_AF-A0A0C1E7T6-F1
#
_entry.id   AF-A0A0C1E7T6-F1
#
_cell.length_a   1.000
_cell.length_b   1.000
_cell.length_c   1.000
_cell.angle_alpha   90.00
_cell.angle_beta   90.00
_cell.angle_gamma   90.00
#
_symmetry.space_group_name_H-M   'P 1'
#
loop_
_entity.id
_entity.type
_entity.pdbx_description
1 polymer ?
#
loop_
_entity_poly.entity_id
_entity_poly.type
_entity_poly.pdbx_seq_one_letter_code
_entity_poly.pdbx_strand_id
1 'polypeptide(L)' 'MIELDEQWSYVGSKNNQQWLWLAFHSPTRQVLAMHVGKRTRKDAKCLRGKLPEDLKKSHLLYR' A
#
# COMPACT_ATOMS: atom_id res chain seq x y z
N MET A 1 8.89 5.56 11.23
CA MET A 1 9.27 4.49 10.26
C MET A 1 8.00 4.06 9.56
N ILE A 2 7.97 4.12 8.22
CA ILE A 2 6.81 3.70 7.43
C ILE A 2 7.15 2.35 6.78
N GLU A 3 6.28 1.38 7.01
CA GLU A 3 6.32 0.08 6.35
C GLU A 3 5.34 0.06 5.20
N LEU A 4 5.79 -0.54 4.09
CA LEU A 4 4.98 -0.82 2.93
C LEU A 4 4.77 -2.33 2.86
N ASP A 5 3.52 -2.73 2.74
CA ASP A 5 3.12 -4.13 2.65
C ASP A 5 2.21 -4.35 1.43
N GLU A 6 2.30 -5.54 0.87
CA GLU A 6 1.53 -5.97 -0.28
C GLU A 6 0.84 -7.30 0.04
N GLN A 7 -0.49 -7.29 0.00
CA GLN A 7 -1.28 -8.50 0.16
C GLN A 7 -2.14 -8.71 -1.07
N TRP A 8 -2.52 -9.96 -1.33
CA TRP A 8 -3.44 -10.27 -2.41
C TRP A 8 -4.49 -11.27 -1.95
N SER A 9 -5.70 -11.13 -2.49
CA SER A 9 -6.81 -12.04 -2.24
C SER A 9 -7.77 -12.04 -3.44
N TYR A 10 -8.81 -12.86 -3.35
CA TYR A 10 -9.90 -12.91 -4.31
C TYR A 10 -11.13 -12.21 -3.73
N VAL A 11 -11.78 -11.36 -4.52
CA VAL A 11 -13.00 -10.65 -4.09
C VAL A 11 -14.21 -11.20 -4.84
N GLY A 12 -15.09 -11.89 -4.11
CA GLY A 12 -16.30 -12.52 -4.64
C GLY A 12 -16.06 -13.81 -5.44
N SER A 13 -15.06 -13.84 -6.32
CA SER A 13 -14.67 -15.04 -7.08
C SER A 13 -13.17 -15.13 -7.32
N LYS A 14 -12.66 -16.34 -7.58
CA LYS A 14 -11.24 -16.59 -7.90
C LYS A 14 -10.77 -15.91 -9.19
N ASN A 15 -11.69 -15.53 -10.08
CA ASN A 15 -11.36 -14.79 -11.30
C ASN A 15 -11.06 -13.30 -11.02
N ASN A 16 -11.42 -12.81 -9.83
CA ASN A 16 -11.22 -11.42 -9.44
C ASN A 16 -10.13 -11.32 -8.35
N GLN A 17 -8.89 -11.60 -8.73
CA GLN A 17 -7.73 -11.38 -7.87
C GLN A 17 -7.45 -9.88 -7.74
N GLN A 18 -7.30 -9.41 -6.51
CA GLN A 18 -7.01 -8.02 -6.17
C GLN A 18 -5.76 -7.94 -5.29
N TRP A 19 -4.97 -6.90 -5.50
CA TRP A 19 -3.82 -6.56 -4.68
C TRP A 19 -4.15 -5.38 -3.79
N LEU A 20 -3.93 -5.56 -2.50
CA LEU A 20 -3.99 -4.56 -1.46
C LEU A 20 -2.58 -4.03 -1.21
N TRP A 21 -2.39 -2.77 -1.55
CA TRP A 21 -1.21 -1.99 -1.23
C TRP A 21 -1.47 -1.21 0.05
N LEU A 22 -0.59 -1.37 1.05
CA LEU A 22 -0.74 -0.74 2.35
C LEU A 22 0.54 0.02 2.72
N ALA A 23 0.38 1.24 3.23
CA ALA A 23 1.44 1.98 3.89
C ALA A 23 0.98 2.32 5.31
N PHE A 24 1.77 1.91 6.31
CA PHE A 24 1.42 2.13 7.72
C PHE A 24 2.64 2.48 8.55
N HIS A 25 2.40 3.17 9.67
CA HIS A 25 3.43 3.49 10.65
C HIS A 25 3.72 2.25 11.50
N SER A 26 4.94 1.69 11.43
CA SER A 26 5.24 0.40 12.09
C SER A 26 4.96 0.39 13.60
N PRO A 27 5.37 1.42 14.37
CA PRO A 27 5.16 1.45 15.82
C PRO A 27 3.69 1.54 16.24
N THR A 28 2.90 2.39 15.57
CA THR A 28 1.49 2.63 15.97
C THR A 28 0.50 1.76 15.21
N ARG A 29 0.97 1.03 14.17
CA ARG A 29 0.15 0.28 13.22
C ARG A 29 -0.93 1.12 12.52
N GLN A 30 -0.81 2.44 12.55
CA GLN A 30 -1.76 3.34 11.90
C GLN A 30 -1.61 3.25 10.38
N VAL A 31 -2.71 3.00 9.69
CA VAL A 31 -2.76 3.03 8.22
C VAL A 31 -2.68 4.48 7.74
N LEU A 32 -1.67 4.76 6.92
CA LEU A 32 -1.39 6.09 6.38
C LEU A 32 -1.92 6.25 4.96
N ALA A 33 -1.89 5.16 4.18
CA ALA A 33 -2.49 5.10 2.84
C ALA A 33 -2.81 3.66 2.45
N MET A 34 -3.79 3.52 1.55
CA MET A 34 -4.21 2.24 0.99
C MET A 34 -4.60 2.38 -0.48
N HIS A 35 -4.29 1.35 -1.27
CA HIS A 35 -4.73 1.27 -2.65
C HIS A 35 -5.06 -0.19 -3.03
N VAL A 36 -6.20 -0.39 -3.66
CA VAL A 36 -6.59 -1.69 -4.20
C VAL A 36 -6.45 -1.64 -5.72
N GLY A 37 -5.74 -2.60 -6.29
CA GLY A 37 -5.44 -2.64 -7.72
C GLY A 37 -4.69 -3.91 -8.11
N LYS A 38 -3.72 -3.77 -9.01
CA LYS A 38 -2.86 -4.88 -9.46
C LYS A 38 -1.47 -4.75 -8.83
N ARG A 39 -0.64 -5.80 -8.91
CA ARG A 39 0.79 -5.69 -8.56
C ARG A 39 1.58 -5.00 -9.67
N THR A 40 1.33 -3.71 -9.87
CA THR A 40 2.05 -2.92 -10.88
C THR A 40 2.70 -1.69 -10.27
N ARG A 41 3.78 -1.21 -10.91
CA ARG A 41 4.43 0.05 -10.53
C ARG A 41 3.46 1.25 -10.62
N LYS A 42 2.45 1.18 -11.49
CA LYS A 42 1.43 2.22 -11.60
C LYS A 42 0.60 2.30 -10.32
N ASP A 43 0.15 1.16 -9.82
CA ASP A 43 -0.64 1.06 -8.60
C ASP A 43 0.19 1.42 -7.35
N ALA A 44 1.48 1.06 -7.33
CA ALA A 44 2.42 1.53 -6.31
C ALA A 44 2.57 3.07 -6.30
N LYS A 45 2.63 3.70 -7.49
CA LYS A 45 2.65 5.17 -7.61
C LYS A 45 1.34 5.78 -7.13
N CYS A 46 0.20 5.14 -7.39
CA CYS A 46 -1.10 5.57 -6.85
C CYS A 46 -1.09 5.55 -5.31
N LEU A 47 -0.56 4.51 -4.68
CA LEU A 47 -0.39 4.47 -3.22
C LEU A 47 0.48 5.64 -2.73
N ARG A 48 1.64 5.83 -3.35
CA ARG A 48 2.57 6.93 -2.98
C ARG A 48 1.95 8.31 -3.16
N GLY A 49 1.07 8.47 -4.16
CA GLY A 49 0.33 9.71 -4.38
C GLY A 49 -0.67 10.01 -3.26
N LYS A 50 -1.28 8.98 -2.66
CA LYS A 50 -2.24 9.10 -1.55
C LYS A 50 -1.61 9.36 -0.19
N LEU A 51 -0.31 9.09 -0.02
CA LEU A 51 0.38 9.43 1.22
C LEU A 51 0.35 10.94 1.46
N PRO A 52 0.25 11.41 2.72
CA PRO A 52 0.45 12.81 3.07
C PRO A 52 1.81 13.32 2.60
N GLU A 53 1.90 14.59 2.18
CA GLU A 53 3.12 15.14 1.57
C GLU A 53 4.33 15.10 2.50
N ASP A 54 4.12 15.36 3.79
CA ASP A 54 5.15 15.30 4.84
C ASP A 54 5.80 13.91 4.93
N LEU A 55 5.03 12.87 4.60
CA LEU A 55 5.44 11.47 4.69
C LEU A 55 6.05 10.94 3.38
N LYS A 56 5.83 11.60 2.24
CA LYS A 56 6.40 11.18 0.94
C LYS A 56 7.94 11.21 0.93
N LYS A 57 8.54 12.10 1.73
CA LYS A 57 9.99 12.26 1.87
C LYS A 57 10.61 11.29 2.88
N SER A 58 9.79 10.62 3.70
CA SER A 58 10.28 9.68 4.69
C SER A 58 10.82 8.40 4.04
N HIS A 59 11.80 7.76 4.69
CA HIS A 59 12.31 6.47 4.25
C HIS A 59 11.22 5.39 4.37
N LEU A 60 10.77 4.89 3.22
CA LEU A 60 9.88 3.74 3.12
C LEU A 60 10.71 2.48 3.29
N LEU A 61 10.34 1.64 4.25
CA LEU A 61 10.87 0.29 4.36
C LEU A 61 9.91 -0.65 3.66
N TYR A 62 10.46 -1.47 2.77
CA TYR A 62 9.76 -2.53 2.09
C TYR A 62 10.10 -3.85 2.79
N ARG A 63 9.09 -4.68 3.07
CA ARG A 63 9.27 -6.01 3.66
C ARG A 63 9.22 -7.11 2.61
#